data_AF-A0A6N9VMQ6-F1
#
_entry.id   AF-A0A6N9VMQ6-F1
#
_cell.length_a   1.000
_cell.length_b   1.000
_cell.length_c   1.000
_cell.angle_alpha   90.00
_cell.angle_beta   90.00
_cell.angle_gamma   90.00
#
_symmetry.space_group_name_H-M   'P 1'
#
loop_
_entity.id
_entity.type
_entity.pdbx_description
1 polymer ?
#
loop_
_entity_poly.entity_id
_entity_poly.type
_entity_poly.pdbx_seq_one_letter_code
_entity_poly.pdbx_strand_id
1 'polypeptide(L)'
;LTYTAPEAVAEALRWRQDTLPAARDRAAQLGLRGAAFPWRTIDGSEGSAYWPAGTAAFHVAADIAHAVVRYTAVTGDTGFERETAVEILVETA
;
A
#
# COMPACT_ATOMS: atom_id res chain seq x y z
N LEU A 1 10.75 -6.95 -10.71
CA LEU A 1 9.52 -7.77 -10.83
C LEU A 1 8.55 -7.20 -11.84
N THR A 2 8.19 -5.91 -11.83
CA THR A 2 7.24 -5.34 -12.81
C THR A 2 7.57 -5.68 -14.27
N TYR A 3 8.86 -5.67 -14.65
CA TYR A 3 9.30 -5.96 -16.03
C TYR A 3 9.60 -7.44 -16.33
N THR A 4 9.54 -8.31 -15.33
CA THR A 4 10.04 -9.70 -15.44
C THR A 4 9.03 -10.75 -14.98
N ALA A 5 8.17 -10.38 -14.03
CA ALA A 5 7.13 -11.18 -13.39
C ALA A 5 6.03 -10.23 -12.86
N PRO A 6 5.30 -9.54 -13.76
CA PRO A 6 4.28 -8.55 -13.38
C PRO A 6 3.17 -9.15 -12.52
N GLU A 7 2.76 -10.39 -12.75
CA GLU A 7 1.75 -11.10 -11.96
C GLU A 7 2.11 -11.18 -10.46
N ALA A 8 3.38 -11.39 -10.12
CA ALA A 8 3.83 -11.38 -8.74
C ALA A 8 3.72 -9.99 -8.09
N VAL A 9 3.86 -8.92 -8.87
CA VAL A 9 3.64 -7.53 -8.39
C VAL A 9 2.15 -7.28 -8.17
N ALA A 10 1.29 -7.73 -9.08
CA ALA A 10 -0.16 -7.59 -8.92
C ALA A 10 -0.64 -8.23 -7.62
N GLU A 11 -0.21 -9.46 -7.32
CA GLU A 11 -0.57 -10.15 -6.08
C GLU A 11 -0.05 -9.41 -4.83
N ALA A 12 1.19 -8.92 -4.87
CA ALA A 12 1.74 -8.14 -3.76
C ALA A 12 0.97 -6.83 -3.52
N LEU A 13 0.49 -6.18 -4.59
CA LEU A 13 -0.31 -4.96 -4.49
C LEU A 13 -1.76 -5.23 -4.08
N ARG A 14 -2.37 -6.34 -4.53
CA ARG A 14 -3.68 -6.81 -4.03
C ARG A 14 -3.63 -7.09 -2.54
N TRP A 15 -2.55 -7.70 -2.05
CA TRP A 15 -2.37 -7.87 -0.60
C TRP A 15 -2.27 -6.53 0.16
N ARG A 16 -1.72 -5.47 -0.46
CA ARG A 16 -1.77 -4.11 0.12
C ARG A 16 -3.19 -3.56 0.15
N GLN A 17 -4.00 -3.83 -0.86
CA GLN A 17 -5.43 -3.50 -0.85
C GLN A 17 -6.16 -4.26 0.27
N ASP A 18 -5.93 -5.57 0.38
CA ASP A 18 -6.57 -6.42 1.41
C ASP A 18 -6.25 -5.95 2.84
N THR A 19 -5.10 -5.31 3.03
CA THR A 19 -4.65 -4.76 4.33
C THR A 19 -5.03 -3.28 4.54
N LEU A 20 -5.74 -2.64 3.60
CA LEU A 20 -6.23 -1.27 3.76
C LEU A 20 -7.06 -1.05 5.03
N PRO A 21 -7.96 -1.96 5.47
CA PRO A 21 -8.68 -1.78 6.72
C PRO A 21 -7.74 -1.55 7.93
N ALA A 22 -6.68 -2.35 8.06
CA ALA A 22 -5.68 -2.17 9.11
C ALA A 22 -4.88 -0.86 8.96
N ALA A 23 -4.59 -0.44 7.72
CA ALA A 23 -3.92 0.82 7.45
C ALA A 23 -4.80 2.04 7.78
N ARG A 24 -6.12 1.95 7.57
CA ARG A 24 -7.10 2.98 7.97
C ARG A 24 -7.22 3.08 9.49
N ASP A 25 -7.29 1.94 10.19
CA ASP A 25 -7.29 1.90 11.65
C ASP A 25 -6.03 2.55 12.23
N ARG A 26 -4.87 2.28 11.60
CA ARG A 26 -3.61 2.91 11.97
C ARG A 26 -3.60 4.42 11.71
N ALA A 27 -4.13 4.89 10.58
CA ALA A 27 -4.26 6.32 10.32
C ALA A 27 -5.10 6.99 11.42
N ALA A 28 -6.22 6.39 11.80
CA ALA A 28 -7.07 6.88 12.88
C ALA A 28 -6.32 6.93 14.23
N GLN A 29 -5.53 5.90 14.58
CA GLN A 29 -4.68 5.89 15.79
C GLN A 29 -3.66 7.03 15.80
N LEU A 30 -3.17 7.44 14.63
CA LEU A 30 -2.21 8.53 14.47
C LEU A 30 -2.88 9.91 14.30
N GLY A 31 -4.21 9.99 14.33
CA GLY A 31 -4.96 11.23 14.12
C GLY A 31 -4.96 11.72 12.67
N LEU A 32 -4.76 10.81 11.71
CA LEU A 32 -4.73 11.07 10.28
C LEU A 32 -6.03 10.59 9.59
N ARG A 33 -6.22 11.03 8.34
CA ARG A 33 -7.26 10.51 7.43
C ARG A 33 -6.60 9.60 6.39
N GLY A 34 -7.41 8.81 5.68
CA GLY A 34 -6.94 7.88 4.66
C GLY A 34 -6.27 6.66 5.28
N ALA A 35 -5.21 6.17 4.65
CA ALA A 35 -4.46 4.99 5.07
C ALA A 35 -3.01 5.33 5.47
N ALA A 36 -2.58 4.78 6.61
CA ALA A 36 -1.18 4.79 7.03
C ALA A 36 -0.67 3.34 7.06
N PHE A 37 0.06 2.94 6.02
CA PHE A 37 0.64 1.60 5.97
C PHE A 37 1.73 1.41 7.04
N PRO A 38 1.85 0.21 7.65
CA PRO A 38 2.83 -0.06 8.69
C PRO A 38 4.26 -0.11 8.14
N TRP A 39 5.23 0.22 8.99
CA TRP A 39 6.66 0.08 8.68
C TRP A 39 7.08 -1.39 8.55
N ARG A 40 6.57 -2.26 9.43
CA ARG A 40 6.76 -3.72 9.33
C ARG A 40 5.47 -4.44 9.63
N THR A 41 5.18 -5.50 8.89
CA THR A 41 3.93 -6.24 9.06
C THR A 41 4.00 -7.64 8.45
N ILE A 42 3.14 -8.53 8.94
CA ILE A 42 2.85 -9.85 8.36
C ILE A 42 1.36 -9.93 7.96
N ASP A 43 0.48 -9.29 8.72
CA ASP A 43 -0.99 -9.38 8.60
C ASP A 43 -1.69 -8.05 8.26
N GLY A 44 -0.92 -6.99 8.00
CA GLY A 44 -1.40 -5.63 7.77
C GLY A 44 -1.27 -4.70 8.98
N SER A 45 -1.16 -5.24 10.20
CA SER A 45 -0.96 -4.44 11.42
C SER A 45 0.51 -4.06 11.61
N GLU A 46 0.79 -2.98 12.34
CA GLU A 46 2.17 -2.60 12.67
C GLU A 46 2.79 -3.60 13.65
N GLY A 47 3.85 -4.27 13.21
CA GLY A 47 4.63 -5.22 14.00
C GLY A 47 5.98 -4.68 14.46
N SER A 48 6.37 -3.45 14.12
CA SER A 48 7.65 -2.90 14.56
C SER A 48 7.61 -2.42 16.01
N ALA A 49 8.47 -2.99 16.86
CA ALA A 49 8.73 -2.48 18.19
C ALA A 49 9.53 -1.16 18.20
N TYR A 50 10.12 -0.76 17.07
CA TYR A 50 10.87 0.48 16.94
C TYR A 50 9.94 1.64 16.58
N TRP A 51 9.34 2.23 17.62
CA TRP A 51 8.32 3.27 17.47
C TRP A 51 8.73 4.45 16.58
N PRO A 52 10.00 4.96 16.56
CA PRO A 52 10.32 6.12 15.73
C PRO A 52 10.15 5.85 14.25
N ALA A 53 10.48 4.65 13.77
CA ALA A 53 10.20 4.30 12.37
C ALA A 53 8.71 4.04 12.16
N GLY A 54 8.06 3.32 13.09
CA GLY A 54 6.63 3.01 12.98
C GLY A 54 5.75 4.25 12.85
N THR A 55 6.05 5.34 13.57
CA THR A 55 5.19 6.54 13.59
C THR A 55 5.63 7.66 12.65
N ALA A 56 6.84 7.61 12.09
CA ALA A 56 7.36 8.67 11.21
C ALA A 56 7.53 8.26 9.74
N ALA A 57 7.52 6.96 9.42
CA ALA A 57 7.78 6.45 8.07
C ALA A 57 6.57 6.55 7.12
N PHE A 58 5.97 7.73 6.98
CA PHE A 58 4.80 7.93 6.09
C PHE A 58 5.11 7.73 4.60
N HIS A 59 6.39 7.80 4.22
CA HIS A 59 6.83 7.57 2.83
C HIS A 59 6.43 6.18 2.30
N VAL A 60 6.18 5.19 3.17
CA VAL A 60 5.71 3.85 2.77
C VAL A 60 4.44 3.93 1.92
N ALA A 61 3.51 4.84 2.24
CA ALA A 61 2.30 5.04 1.44
C ALA A 61 2.63 5.55 0.03
N ALA A 62 3.56 6.50 -0.08
CA ALA A 62 4.03 7.03 -1.36
C ALA A 62 4.78 5.97 -2.19
N ASP A 63 5.59 5.12 -1.55
CA ASP A 63 6.29 4.02 -2.22
C ASP A 63 5.32 2.99 -2.80
N ILE A 64 4.27 2.64 -2.04
CA ILE A 64 3.20 1.74 -2.50
C ILE A 64 2.44 2.39 -3.66
N ALA A 65 2.03 3.66 -3.54
CA ALA A 65 1.35 4.39 -4.61
C ALA A 65 2.21 4.45 -5.89
N HIS A 66 3.51 4.70 -5.75
CA HIS A 66 4.43 4.69 -6.88
C HIS A 66 4.56 3.30 -7.53
N ALA A 67 4.56 2.23 -6.74
CA ALA A 67 4.56 0.87 -7.25
C ALA A 67 3.28 0.54 -8.05
N VAL A 68 2.13 1.00 -7.55
CA VAL A 68 0.83 0.91 -8.25
C VAL A 68 0.89 1.64 -9.59
N VAL A 69 1.27 2.92 -9.59
CA VAL A 69 1.37 3.73 -10.82
C VAL A 69 2.32 3.09 -11.83
N ARG A 70 3.50 2.64 -11.37
CA ARG A 70 4.47 1.96 -12.23
C ARG A 70 3.90 0.67 -12.81
N TYR A 71 3.23 -0.15 -12.00
CA TYR A 71 2.64 -1.39 -12.47
C TYR A 71 1.62 -1.12 -13.58
N THR A 72 0.63 -0.26 -13.32
CA THR A 72 -0.41 0.10 -14.29
C THR A 72 0.19 0.67 -15.58
N ALA A 73 1.17 1.57 -15.48
CA ALA A 73 1.81 2.16 -16.65
C ALA A 73 2.59 1.15 -17.52
N VAL A 74 3.17 0.12 -16.90
CA VAL A 74 3.98 -0.88 -17.61
C VAL A 74 3.14 -1.99 -18.20
N THR A 75 2.11 -2.46 -17.49
CA THR A 75 1.29 -3.61 -17.92
C THR A 75 0.07 -3.20 -18.74
N GLY A 76 -0.46 -1.98 -18.54
CA GLY A 76 -1.74 -1.57 -19.09
C GLY A 76 -2.93 -2.39 -18.57
N ASP A 77 -2.78 -3.05 -17.41
CA ASP A 77 -3.83 -3.89 -16.82
C ASP A 77 -4.98 -3.03 -16.27
N THR A 78 -6.00 -2.81 -17.10
CA THR A 78 -7.19 -2.03 -16.75
C THR A 78 -8.07 -2.71 -15.70
N GLY A 79 -7.98 -4.03 -15.55
CA GLY A 79 -8.70 -4.78 -14.52
C GLY A 79 -8.11 -4.47 -13.15
N PHE A 80 -6.80 -4.64 -13.00
CA PHE A 80 -6.06 -4.22 -11.81
C PHE A 80 -6.25 -2.74 -11.50
N GLU A 81 -6.21 -1.88 -12.52
CA GLU A 81 -6.40 -0.43 -12.34
C GLU A 81 -7.74 -0.14 -11.65
N ARG A 82 -8.82 -0.73 -12.15
CA ARG A 82 -10.18 -0.51 -11.65
C ARG A 82 -10.42 -1.17 -10.29
N GLU A 83 -9.94 -2.39 -10.11
CA GLU A 83 -10.28 -3.23 -8.95
C GLU A 83 -9.35 -2.99 -7.77
N THR A 84 -8.10 -2.55 -7.99
CA THR A 84 -7.06 -2.43 -6.95
C THR A 84 -6.40 -1.06 -6.93
N ALA A 85 -5.95 -0.55 -8.08
CA ALA A 85 -5.12 0.65 -8.11
C ALA A 85 -5.85 1.88 -7.58
N VAL A 86 -7.07 2.14 -8.05
CA VAL A 86 -7.84 3.34 -7.68
C VAL A 86 -8.04 3.44 -6.17
N GLU A 87 -8.40 2.34 -5.50
CA GLU A 87 -8.63 2.37 -4.05
C GLU A 87 -7.34 2.72 -3.30
N ILE A 88 -6.23 2.06 -3.62
CA ILE A 88 -4.93 2.35 -2.98
C ILE A 88 -4.51 3.80 -3.21
N LEU A 89 -4.65 4.32 -4.42
CA LEU A 89 -4.23 5.69 -4.75
C LEU A 89 -5.09 6.75 -4.07
N VAL A 90 -6.40 6.51 -3.92
CA VAL A 90 -7.31 7.43 -3.22
C VAL A 90 -7.01 7.45 -1.72
N GLU A 91 -6.77 6.31 -1.11
CA GLU A 91 -6.51 6.21 0.34
C GLU A 91 -5.14 6.76 0.77
N THR A 92 -4.20 6.90 -0.18
CA THR A 92 -2.84 7.36 0.06
C THR A 92 -2.57 8.80 -0.38
N ALA A 93 -3.58 9.51 -0.90
CA ALA A 93 -3.52 10.92 -1.32
C ALA A 93 -3.86 11.90 -0.18
#